data_AF-A0A2N3CZK8-F1
#
_entry.id   AF-A0A2N3CZK8-F1
#
_cell.length_a   1.000
_cell.length_b   1.000
_cell.length_c   1.000
_cell.angle_alpha   90.00
_cell.angle_beta   90.00
_cell.angle_gamma   90.00
#
_symmetry.space_group_name_H-M   'P 1'
#
loop_
_entity.id
_entity.type
_entity.pdbx_description
1 polymer ?
#
loop_
_entity_poly.entity_id
_entity_poly.type
_entity_poly.pdbx_seq_one_letter_code
_entity_poly.pdbx_strand_id
1 'polypeptide(L)' 'LAALLLITAWNMSEPHKWRGYWATPLAERGLLVLTMVLTVVADLTVAIGVGVVLGLALRLRDAGAKPGAWSGPER' A
#
# COMPACT_ATOMS: atom_id res chain seq x y z
N LEU A 1 20.17 13.16 17.30
CA LEU A 1 19.25 12.05 16.94
C LEU A 1 18.13 12.48 15.99
N ALA A 2 17.45 13.60 16.21
CA ALA A 2 16.37 14.07 15.31
C ALA A 2 16.76 14.11 13.83
N ALA A 3 17.95 14.63 13.48
CA ALA A 3 18.45 14.62 12.12
C ALA A 3 18.57 13.20 11.53
N LEU A 4 19.04 12.25 12.32
CA LEU A 4 19.15 10.85 11.90
C LEU A 4 17.77 10.22 11.68
N LEU A 5 16.83 10.44 12.61
CA LEU A 5 15.45 9.93 12.49
C LEU A 5 14.74 10.51 11.25
N LEU A 6 14.95 11.79 10.94
CA LEU A 6 14.41 12.40 9.72
C LEU A 6 15.00 11.77 8.46
N ILE A 7 16.32 11.52 8.41
CA ILE A 7 16.97 10.86 7.27
C ILE A 7 16.48 9.42 7.14
N THR A 8 16.35 8.68 8.24
CA THR A 8 15.83 7.30 8.22
C THR A 8 14.38 7.26 7.76
N ALA A 9 13.52 8.14 8.29
CA ALA A 9 12.13 8.25 7.85
C ALA A 9 12.02 8.65 6.38
N TRP A 10 12.85 9.59 5.93
CA TRP A 10 12.95 9.99 4.52
C TRP A 10 13.35 8.83 3.62
N ASN A 11 14.33 8.03 4.03
CA ASN A 11 14.77 6.86 3.28
C ASN A 11 13.68 5.77 3.22
N MET A 12 13.03 5.47 4.36
CA MET A 12 11.93 4.50 4.45
C MET A 12 10.68 4.92 3.66
N SER A 13 10.45 6.22 3.48
CA SER A 13 9.30 6.75 2.72
C SER A 13 9.42 6.52 1.21
N GLU A 14 10.56 6.03 0.72
CA GLU A 14 10.86 5.77 -0.70
C GLU A 14 10.34 6.89 -1.64
N PRO A 15 10.76 8.16 -1.45
CA PRO A 15 10.13 9.33 -2.06
C PRO A 15 10.08 9.27 -3.60
N HIS A 16 11.00 8.56 -4.22
CA HIS A 16 11.07 8.36 -5.67
C HIS A 16 9.94 7.47 -6.22
N LYS A 17 9.36 6.57 -5.41
CA LYS A 17 8.25 5.69 -5.82
C LYS A 17 6.88 6.34 -5.72
N TRP A 18 6.77 7.49 -5.06
CA TRP A 18 5.50 8.19 -4.88
C TRP A 18 4.80 8.52 -6.19
N ARG A 19 5.56 8.81 -7.26
CA ARG A 19 4.98 9.03 -8.60
C ARG A 19 4.27 7.78 -9.13
N GLY A 20 4.81 6.59 -8.82
CA GLY A 20 4.18 5.31 -9.13
C GLY A 20 2.92 5.06 -8.30
N TYR A 21 2.94 5.36 -7.00
CA TYR A 21 1.75 5.26 -6.15
C TYR A 21 0.62 6.18 -6.62
N TRP A 22 0.95 7.40 -7.07
CA TRP A 22 -0.03 8.30 -7.68
C TRP A 22 -0.49 7.90 -9.09
N ALA A 23 0.03 6.81 -9.65
CA ALA A 23 -0.40 6.24 -10.93
C ALA A 23 -1.31 5.00 -10.78
N THR A 24 -1.40 4.40 -9.58
CA THR A 24 -2.21 3.18 -9.34
C THR A 24 -3.73 3.45 -9.45
N PRO A 25 -4.60 2.44 -9.53
CA PRO A 25 -6.06 2.64 -9.50
C PRO A 25 -6.54 3.41 -8.25
N LEU A 26 -7.64 4.16 -8.37
CA LEU A 26 -8.18 4.98 -7.28
C LEU A 26 -8.48 4.17 -6.00
N ALA A 27 -8.91 2.91 -6.14
CA ALA A 27 -9.19 2.04 -5.00
C ALA A 27 -7.92 1.73 -4.19
N GLU A 28 -6.79 1.47 -4.87
CA GLU A 28 -5.49 1.22 -4.23
C GLU A 28 -4.92 2.48 -3.58
N ARG A 29 -5.04 3.64 -4.25
CA ARG A 29 -4.66 4.94 -3.66
C ARG A 29 -5.48 5.25 -2.42
N GLY A 30 -6.79 5.01 -2.48
CA GLY A 30 -7.69 5.18 -1.35
C GLY A 30 -7.29 4.32 -0.16
N LEU A 31 -6.94 3.04 -0.40
CA LEU A 31 -6.45 2.14 0.64
C LEU A 31 -5.15 2.64 1.31
N LEU A 32 -4.21 3.16 0.51
CA LEU A 32 -2.94 3.71 1.00
C LEU A 32 -3.17 4.93 1.90
N VAL A 33 -3.95 5.90 1.41
CA VAL A 33 -4.23 7.15 2.17
C VAL A 33 -5.04 6.83 3.42
N LEU A 34 -6.06 5.97 3.33
CA LEU A 34 -6.85 5.54 4.48
C LEU A 34 -5.96 4.93 5.56
N THR A 35 -5.10 3.97 5.19
CA THR A 35 -4.22 3.29 6.14
C THR A 35 -3.25 4.29 6.79
N MET A 36 -2.67 5.21 6.01
CA MET A 36 -1.76 6.23 6.53
C MET A 36 -2.44 7.24 7.45
N VAL A 37 -3.70 7.62 7.20
CA VAL A 37 -4.45 8.47 8.13
C VAL A 37 -4.80 7.70 9.40
N LEU A 38 -5.18 6.44 9.26
CA LEU A 38 -5.59 5.59 10.39
C LEU A 38 -4.43 5.34 11.37
N THR A 39 -3.19 5.21 10.90
CA THR A 39 -2.01 5.10 11.80
C THR A 39 -1.77 6.35 12.61
N VAL A 40 -2.04 7.53 12.05
CA VAL A 40 -1.82 8.82 12.70
C VAL A 40 -2.92 9.15 13.70
N VAL A 41 -4.17 8.83 13.36
CA VAL A 41 -5.35 9.24 14.15
C VAL A 41 -5.76 8.17 15.17
N ALA A 42 -5.57 6.89 14.86
CA ALA A 42 -5.96 5.78 15.74
C ALA A 42 -4.74 5.03 16.29
N ASP A 43 -4.14 4.15 15.50
CA ASP A 43 -2.96 3.36 15.88
C ASP A 43 -2.49 2.48 14.69
N LEU A 44 -1.24 2.01 14.73
CA LEU A 44 -0.69 1.08 13.74
C LEU A 44 -1.43 -0.26 13.68
N THR A 45 -1.81 -0.85 14.82
CA THR A 45 -2.48 -2.15 14.85
C THR A 45 -3.85 -2.10 14.18
N VAL A 46 -4.62 -1.05 14.45
CA VAL A 46 -5.93 -0.84 13.82
C VAL A 46 -5.77 -0.63 12.31
N ALA A 47 -4.77 0.15 11.91
CA ALA A 47 -4.48 0.38 10.50
C ALA A 47 -4.13 -0.89 9.73
N ILE A 48 -3.32 -1.77 10.31
CA ILE A 48 -2.96 -3.06 9.69
C ILE A 48 -4.21 -3.93 9.54
N GLY A 49 -5.02 -4.09 10.60
CA GLY A 49 -6.23 -4.91 10.55
C GLY A 49 -7.22 -4.44 9.48
N VAL A 50 -7.54 -3.14 9.47
CA VAL A 50 -8.47 -2.54 8.50
C VAL A 50 -7.89 -2.60 7.08
N GLY A 51 -6.62 -2.26 6.91
CA GLY A 51 -5.94 -2.27 5.62
C GLY A 51 -5.89 -3.66 4.99
N VAL A 52 -5.62 -4.70 5.77
CA VAL A 52 -5.61 -6.09 5.30
C VAL A 52 -7.01 -6.53 4.88
N VAL A 53 -8.03 -6.28 5.69
CA VAL A 53 -9.42 -6.68 5.38
C VAL A 53 -9.91 -5.98 4.11
N LEU A 54 -9.71 -4.67 4.00
CA LEU A 54 -10.11 -3.89 2.82
C LEU A 54 -9.31 -4.28 1.58
N GLY A 55 -7.99 -4.48 1.72
CA GLY A 55 -7.14 -4.94 0.62
C GLY A 55 -7.56 -6.31 0.08
N LEU A 56 -7.91 -7.25 0.96
CA LEU A 56 -8.43 -8.55 0.57
C LEU A 56 -9.81 -8.43 -0.10
N ALA A 57 -10.71 -7.59 0.42
CA ALA A 57 -12.02 -7.37 -0.18
C ALA A 57 -11.90 -6.79 -1.61
N LEU A 58 -11.01 -5.80 -1.81
CA LEU A 58 -10.72 -5.24 -3.13
C LEU A 58 -10.13 -6.31 -4.08
N ARG A 59 -9.17 -7.10 -3.60
CA ARG A 59 -8.58 -8.20 -4.38
C ARG A 59 -9.62 -9.23 -4.79
N LEU A 60 -10.53 -9.63 -3.90
CA LEU A 60 -11.58 -10.61 -4.22
C LEU A 60 -12.58 -10.07 -5.22
N ARG A 61 -12.94 -8.78 -5.13
CA ARG A 61 -13.76 -8.11 -6.14
C ARG A 61 -13.10 -8.13 -7.52
N ASP A 62 -11.79 -7.85 -7.57
CA ASP A 62 -11.05 -7.74 -8.83
C ASP A 62 -10.61 -9.12 -9.38
N ALA A 63 -10.46 -10.14 -8.52
CA ALA A 63 -10.15 -11.52 -8.90
C ALA A 63 -11.26 -12.20 -9.72
N GLY A 64 -12.50 -11.69 -9.64
CA GLY A 64 -13.57 -12.09 -10.56
C GLY A 64 -13.33 -11.65 -12.01
N ALA A 65 -12.38 -10.73 -12.25
CA ALA A 65 -12.19 -10.11 -13.57
C ALA A 65 -11.25 -10.89 -14.49
N LYS A 66 -10.07 -11.39 -14.04
CA LYS A 66 -9.14 -12.20 -14.87
C LYS A 66 -8.16 -13.02 -14.02
N PRO A 67 -8.11 -14.35 -14.15
CA PRO A 67 -6.95 -15.13 -13.72
C PRO A 67 -5.76 -14.75 -14.63
N GLY A 68 -4.69 -14.21 -14.04
CA GLY A 68 -3.44 -13.99 -14.76
C GLY A 68 -2.91 -15.35 -15.24
N ALA A 69 -2.84 -15.54 -16.56
CA ALA A 69 -2.23 -16.72 -17.14
C ALA A 69 -0.74 -16.73 -16.76
N TRP A 70 -0.37 -17.65 -15.89
CA TRP A 70 1.01 -17.91 -15.52
C TRP A 70 1.81 -18.30 -16.77
N SER A 71 2.70 -17.43 -17.24
CA SER A 71 3.75 -17.79 -18.20
C SER A 71 4.94 -18.31 -17.40
N GLY A 72 5.26 -19.60 -17.58
CA GLY A 72 6.35 -20.25 -16.86
C GLY A 72 7.72 -19.59 -17.08
N PRO A 73 8.73 -19.94 -16.26
CA PRO A 73 10.06 -19.35 -16.38
C PRO A 73 10.69 -19.69 -17.74
N GLU A 74 11.03 -18.65 -18.52
CA GLU A 74 11.89 -18.76 -19.70
C GLU A 74 13.27 -19.24 -19.23
N ARG A 75 13.72 -20.38 -19.75
CA ARG A 75 15.03 -20.96 -19.42
C ARG A 75 16.14 -20.33 -20.24
#